data_AF-A0A2J6I4G3-F1
#
_entry.id   AF-A0A2J6I4G3-F1
#
_cell.length_a   1.000
_cell.length_b   1.000
_cell.length_c   1.000
_cell.angle_alpha   90.00
_cell.angle_beta   90.00
_cell.angle_gamma   90.00
#
_symmetry.space_group_name_H-M   'P 1'
#
loop_
_entity.id
_entity.type
_entity.pdbx_description
1 polymer ?
#
loop_
_entity_poly.entity_id
_entity_poly.type
_entity_poly.pdbx_seq_one_letter_code
_entity_poly.pdbx_strand_id
1 'polypeptide(L)'
;MFGIIRYRTSAIPIKEMTYLFVIIGISVINALSSKKVSYAELIFTNSAILFCLWILEARLMLKQEQSIKLIYEKIENIHSKNNNELLQDLKDRTGIEIKRYEIVKIDFLKDVAEITLFFNVNGTNKNLQS
;
A
#
# COMPACT_ATOMS: atom_id res chain seq x y z
N MET A 1 17.01 -9.72 18.75
CA MET A 1 16.64 -8.49 18.01
C MET A 1 15.14 -8.45 17.68
N PHE A 2 14.59 -9.46 16.98
CA PHE A 2 13.15 -9.53 16.65
C PHE A 2 12.19 -9.45 17.86
N GLY A 3 12.59 -9.97 19.02
CA GLY A 3 11.80 -9.86 20.26
C GLY A 3 11.77 -8.46 20.91
N ILE A 4 12.75 -7.59 20.62
CA ILE A 4 12.88 -6.25 21.23
C ILE A 4 12.04 -5.20 20.46
N ILE A 5 11.77 -5.45 19.18
CA ILE A 5 11.05 -4.53 18.29
C ILE A 5 9.53 -4.61 18.48
N ARG A 6 8.99 -5.72 19.00
CA ARG A 6 7.54 -5.89 19.23
C ARG A 6 6.96 -4.96 20.30
N TYR A 7 7.81 -4.29 21.10
CA TYR A 7 7.39 -3.52 22.28
C TYR A 7 7.48 -2.00 22.15
N ARG A 8 7.90 -1.45 20.99
CA ARG A 8 7.74 -0.02 20.70
C ARG A 8 6.47 0.15 19.85
N THR A 9 5.64 1.10 20.26
CA THR A 9 4.27 1.41 19.85
C THR A 9 4.12 1.87 18.39
N SER A 10 4.68 1.13 17.44
CA SER A 10 4.46 1.30 16.01
C SER A 10 4.63 -0.08 15.40
N ALA A 11 3.54 -0.67 14.91
CA ALA A 11 3.62 -1.91 14.16
C ALA A 11 4.59 -1.67 13.01
N ILE A 12 5.78 -2.27 13.08
CA ILE A 12 6.76 -2.18 11.99
C ILE A 12 6.05 -2.69 10.74
N PRO A 13 5.88 -1.84 9.71
CA PRO A 13 5.22 -2.26 8.49
C PRO A 13 6.00 -3.44 7.89
N ILE A 14 5.28 -4.44 7.40
CA ILE A 14 5.84 -5.71 6.89
C ILE A 14 7.04 -5.51 5.95
N LYS A 15 7.06 -4.41 5.18
CA LYS A 15 8.16 -4.04 4.29
C LYS A 15 9.50 -3.92 5.02
N GLU A 16 9.54 -3.27 6.18
CA GLU A 16 10.77 -3.04 6.96
C GLU A 16 11.38 -4.35 7.46
N MET A 17 10.55 -5.35 7.82
CA MET A 17 11.05 -6.67 8.23
C MET A 17 11.65 -7.45 7.04
N THR A 18 11.05 -7.34 5.85
CA THR A 18 11.58 -7.98 4.65
C THR A 18 12.93 -7.38 4.26
N TYR A 19 13.10 -6.05 4.31
CA TYR A 19 14.41 -5.44 4.02
C TYR A 19 15.49 -5.88 5.02
N LEU A 20 15.18 -5.97 6.32
CA LEU A 20 16.13 -6.49 7.31
C LEU A 20 16.55 -7.93 6.98
N PHE A 21 15.61 -8.79 6.59
CA PHE A 21 15.92 -10.17 6.20
C PHE A 21 16.84 -10.24 4.98
N VAL A 22 16.64 -9.36 4.00
CA VAL A 22 17.48 -9.28 2.80
C VAL A 22 18.89 -8.79 3.15
N ILE A 23 19.01 -7.74 3.95
CA ILE A 23 20.32 -7.22 4.38
C ILE A 23 21.11 -8.31 5.12
N ILE A 24 20.45 -9.10 5.97
CA ILE A 24 21.06 -10.25 6.65
C ILE A 24 21.49 -11.31 5.61
N GLY A 25 20.65 -11.63 4.63
CA GLY A 25 20.97 -12.57 3.55
C GLY A 25 22.20 -12.16 2.74
N ILE A 26 22.27 -10.89 2.33
CA ILE A 26 23.43 -10.31 1.63
C ILE A 26 24.68 -10.38 2.52
N SER A 27 24.55 -10.07 3.81
CA SER A 27 25.66 -10.13 4.77
C SER A 27 26.21 -11.55 4.95
N VAL A 28 25.33 -12.56 5.00
CA VAL A 28 25.72 -13.98 5.09
C VAL A 28 26.41 -14.43 3.81
N ILE A 29 25.89 -14.08 2.64
CA ILE A 29 26.51 -14.42 1.35
C ILE A 29 27.90 -13.80 1.22
N ASN A 30 28.02 -12.52 1.61
CA ASN A 30 29.28 -11.83 1.63
C ASN A 30 30.28 -12.47 2.62
N ALA A 31 29.83 -12.92 3.79
CA ALA A 31 30.66 -13.62 4.76
C ALA A 31 31.06 -15.05 4.33
N LEU A 32 30.19 -15.74 3.58
CA LEU A 32 30.45 -17.09 3.08
C LEU A 32 31.36 -17.10 1.85
N SER A 33 31.55 -15.95 1.20
CA SER A 33 32.46 -15.75 0.07
C SER A 33 33.93 -15.80 0.51
N SER A 34 34.37 -16.99 0.90
CA SER A 34 35.79 -17.30 1.10
C SER A 34 36.51 -17.42 -0.25
N LYS A 35 37.85 -17.27 -0.22
CA LYS A 35 38.85 -17.18 -1.32
C LYS A 35 38.71 -18.12 -2.56
N LYS A 36 37.77 -19.06 -2.57
CA LYS A 36 37.47 -19.95 -3.71
C LYS A 36 36.43 -19.38 -4.67
N VAL A 37 35.65 -18.37 -4.27
CA VAL A 37 34.65 -17.72 -5.13
C VAL A 37 35.31 -16.55 -5.85
N SER A 38 35.15 -16.46 -7.17
CA SER A 38 35.67 -15.34 -7.93
C SER A 38 34.91 -14.06 -7.58
N TYR A 39 35.60 -12.92 -7.51
CA TYR A 39 34.95 -11.61 -7.27
C TYR A 39 33.81 -11.34 -8.28
N ALA A 40 33.94 -11.84 -9.51
CA ALA A 40 32.90 -11.73 -10.53
C ALA A 40 31.62 -12.51 -10.18
N GLU A 41 31.76 -13.73 -9.63
CA GLU A 41 30.62 -14.55 -9.20
C GLU A 41 29.91 -13.91 -8.00
N LEU A 42 30.67 -13.32 -7.07
CA LEU A 42 30.11 -12.62 -5.91
C LEU A 42 29.27 -11.41 -6.33
N ILE A 43 29.79 -10.59 -7.25
CA ILE A 43 29.08 -9.43 -7.80
C ILE A 43 27.82 -9.88 -8.54
N PHE A 44 27.90 -10.95 -9.33
CA PHE A 44 26.75 -11.50 -10.04
C PHE A 44 25.65 -11.96 -9.09
N THR A 45 25.99 -12.73 -8.06
CA THR A 45 25.01 -13.21 -7.06
C THR A 45 24.37 -12.05 -6.30
N ASN A 46 25.15 -11.09 -5.82
CA ASN A 46 24.62 -9.91 -5.13
C ASN A 46 23.70 -9.08 -6.05
N SER A 47 24.10 -8.88 -7.31
CA SER A 47 23.28 -8.16 -8.29
C SER A 47 21.98 -8.89 -8.60
N ALA A 48 22.01 -10.23 -8.70
CA ALA A 48 20.81 -11.04 -8.92
C ALA A 48 19.81 -10.93 -7.75
N ILE A 49 20.32 -10.89 -6.52
CA ILE A 49 19.48 -10.72 -5.32
C ILE A 49 18.85 -9.33 -5.28
N LEU A 50 19.63 -8.28 -5.54
CA LEU A 50 19.11 -6.92 -5.63
C LEU A 50 18.06 -6.79 -6.74
N PHE A 51 18.29 -7.42 -7.88
CA PHE A 51 17.36 -7.41 -9.00
C PHE A 51 16.04 -8.13 -8.68
N CYS A 52 16.11 -9.31 -8.07
CA CYS A 52 14.93 -10.03 -7.58
C CYS A 52 14.13 -9.20 -6.57
N LEU A 53 14.82 -8.52 -5.66
CA LEU A 53 14.18 -7.66 -4.67
C LEU A 53 13.52 -6.45 -5.30
N TRP A 54 14.18 -5.81 -6.26
CA TRP A 54 13.65 -4.68 -7.00
C TRP A 54 12.36 -5.05 -7.75
N ILE A 55 12.30 -6.22 -8.39
CA ILE A 55 11.07 -6.74 -9.02
C ILE A 55 9.96 -6.96 -7.99
N LEU A 56 10.30 -7.60 -6.86
CA LEU A 56 9.33 -7.89 -5.80
C LEU A 56 8.75 -6.60 -5.20
N GLU A 57 9.62 -5.62 -4.94
CA GLU A 57 9.25 -4.30 -4.44
C GLU A 57 8.38 -3.53 -5.43
N ALA A 58 8.76 -3.51 -6.71
CA ALA A 58 7.97 -2.87 -7.76
C ALA A 58 6.54 -3.47 -7.82
N ARG A 59 6.43 -4.81 -7.75
CA ARG A 59 5.13 -5.50 -7.73
C ARG A 59 4.31 -5.21 -6.46
N LEU A 60 4.98 -5.00 -5.32
CA LEU A 60 4.33 -4.68 -4.05
C LEU A 60 3.87 -3.21 -3.98
N MET A 61 4.66 -2.28 -4.52
CA MET A 61 4.36 -0.85 -4.60
C MET A 61 3.14 -0.57 -5.49
N LEU A 62 2.99 -1.32 -6.58
CA LEU A 62 1.82 -1.28 -7.48
C LEU A 62 0.49 -1.63 -6.80
N LYS A 63 0.50 -2.31 -5.65
CA LYS A 63 -0.72 -2.72 -4.92
C LYS A 63 -1.14 -1.78 -3.80
N GLN A 64 -0.44 -0.68 -3.56
CA GLN A 64 -0.84 0.28 -2.54
C GLN A 64 -1.97 1.18 -3.06
N GLU A 65 -3.16 0.61 -3.23
CA GLU A 65 -4.38 1.39 -3.28
C GLU A 65 -4.62 1.94 -1.86
N GLN A 66 -4.75 3.26 -1.72
CA GLN A 66 -5.14 3.83 -0.44
C GLN A 66 -6.65 3.80 -0.34
N SER A 67 -7.12 3.36 0.82
CA SER A 67 -8.52 3.34 1.18
C SER A 67 -8.81 4.38 2.26
N ILE A 68 -9.86 5.16 2.07
CA ILE A 68 -10.40 6.04 3.10
C ILE A 68 -11.82 5.58 3.44
N LYS A 69 -12.11 5.47 4.74
CA LYS A 69 -13.43 5.11 5.24
C LYS A 69 -14.22 6.39 5.51
N LEU A 70 -15.42 6.49 4.96
CA LEU A 70 -16.30 7.64 5.13
C LEU A 70 -17.68 7.16 5.58
N ILE A 71 -18.38 8.01 6.34
CA ILE A 71 -19.78 7.82 6.69
C ILE A 71 -20.60 8.75 5.79
N TYR A 72 -21.47 8.17 4.99
CA TYR A 72 -22.31 8.85 4.02
C TYR A 72 -23.76 8.90 4.52
N GLU A 73 -24.36 10.08 4.49
CA GLU A 73 -25.66 10.35 5.13
C GLU A 73 -26.85 10.30 4.16
N LYS A 74 -26.62 10.14 2.85
CA LYS A 74 -27.71 10.08 1.85
C LYS A 74 -27.90 8.65 1.36
N ILE A 75 -28.67 7.82 2.09
CA ILE A 75 -28.93 6.43 1.67
C ILE A 75 -29.65 6.34 0.32
N GLU A 76 -30.47 7.32 -0.05
CA GLU A 76 -31.20 7.35 -1.34
C GLU A 76 -30.26 7.23 -2.55
N ASN A 77 -29.07 7.85 -2.47
CA ASN A 77 -28.08 7.84 -3.54
C ASN A 77 -27.30 6.52 -3.63
N ILE A 78 -27.41 5.64 -2.64
CA ILE A 78 -26.77 4.31 -2.62
C ILE A 78 -27.53 3.31 -3.48
N HIS A 79 -28.75 3.66 -3.92
CA HIS A 79 -29.51 2.83 -4.81
C HIS A 79 -28.78 2.68 -6.16
N SER A 80 -28.76 1.46 -6.72
CA SER A 80 -28.02 1.10 -7.95
C SER A 80 -28.38 1.96 -9.18
N LYS A 81 -29.49 2.72 -9.12
CA LYS A 81 -29.91 3.67 -10.15
C LYS A 81 -29.11 4.99 -10.15
N ASN A 82 -28.50 5.39 -9.03
CA ASN A 82 -27.92 6.73 -8.85
C ASN A 82 -26.39 6.70 -8.64
N ASN A 83 -25.70 5.64 -9.09
CA ASN A 83 -24.24 5.50 -8.94
C ASN A 83 -23.44 6.72 -9.44
N ASN A 84 -23.92 7.40 -10.49
CA ASN A 84 -23.27 8.61 -11.02
C ASN A 84 -23.39 9.81 -10.07
N GLU A 85 -24.56 10.02 -9.45
CA GLU A 85 -24.79 11.12 -8.51
C GLU A 85 -24.01 10.90 -7.21
N LEU A 86 -23.96 9.65 -6.73
CA LEU A 86 -23.16 9.28 -5.56
C LEU A 86 -21.68 9.51 -5.82
N LEU A 87 -21.16 9.10 -6.98
CA LEU A 87 -19.76 9.32 -7.32
C LEU A 87 -19.42 10.82 -7.42
N GLN A 88 -20.32 11.62 -7.98
CA GLN A 88 -20.14 13.06 -8.10
C GLN A 88 -20.18 13.76 -6.74
N ASP A 89 -21.17 13.47 -5.89
CA ASP A 89 -21.29 14.05 -4.54
C ASP A 89 -20.08 13.65 -3.67
N LEU A 90 -19.60 12.42 -3.80
CA LEU A 90 -18.38 11.97 -3.11
C LEU A 90 -17.13 12.68 -3.64
N LYS A 91 -17.01 12.89 -4.96
CA LYS A 91 -15.88 13.61 -5.56
C LYS A 91 -15.89 15.09 -5.16
N ASP A 92 -17.04 15.74 -5.16
CA ASP A 92 -17.19 17.16 -4.79
C ASP A 92 -16.89 17.38 -3.29
N ARG A 93 -17.32 16.46 -2.42
CA ARG A 93 -17.05 16.55 -0.97
C ARG A 93 -15.63 16.19 -0.59
N THR A 94 -15.03 15.21 -1.24
CA THR A 94 -13.68 14.72 -0.89
C THR A 94 -12.56 15.39 -1.67
N GLY A 95 -12.84 15.96 -2.85
CA GLY A 95 -11.83 16.49 -3.76
C GLY A 95 -10.90 15.42 -4.35
N ILE A 96 -11.22 14.13 -4.17
CA ILE A 96 -10.36 13.01 -4.55
C ILE A 96 -10.93 12.32 -5.79
N GLU A 97 -10.05 11.92 -6.71
CA GLU A 97 -10.43 11.06 -7.83
C GLU A 97 -10.62 9.61 -7.34
N ILE A 98 -11.87 9.24 -7.13
CA ILE A 98 -12.28 7.91 -6.67
C ILE A 98 -12.17 6.93 -7.84
N LYS A 99 -11.33 5.90 -7.69
CA LYS A 99 -11.24 4.81 -8.69
C LYS A 99 -12.30 3.73 -8.47
N ARG A 100 -12.54 3.41 -7.21
CA ARG A 100 -13.50 2.39 -6.77
C ARG A 100 -14.06 2.79 -5.42
N TYR A 101 -15.33 2.49 -5.18
CA TYR A 101 -15.95 2.58 -3.87
C TYR A 101 -16.50 1.22 -3.47
N GLU A 102 -16.59 0.96 -2.18
CA GLU A 102 -17.12 -0.27 -1.61
C GLU A 102 -17.99 0.07 -0.41
N ILE A 103 -19.24 -0.39 -0.42
CA ILE A 103 -20.17 -0.15 0.68
C ILE A 103 -19.94 -1.26 1.71
N VAL A 104 -19.47 -0.88 2.89
CA VAL A 104 -19.14 -1.81 3.98
C VAL A 104 -20.38 -2.17 4.77
N LYS A 105 -21.21 -1.17 5.09
CA LYS A 105 -22.40 -1.32 5.90
C LYS A 105 -23.42 -0.25 5.56
N ILE A 106 -24.70 -0.62 5.59
CA ILE A 106 -25.82 0.31 5.47
C ILE A 106 -26.63 0.23 6.77
N ASP A 107 -26.90 1.36 7.39
CA ASP A 107 -27.74 1.49 8.58
C ASP A 107 -29.00 2.29 8.23
N PHE A 108 -30.04 1.57 7.82
CA PHE A 108 -31.34 2.16 7.46
C PHE A 108 -32.06 2.83 8.63
N LEU A 109 -31.70 2.55 9.89
CA LEU A 109 -32.35 3.19 11.04
C LEU A 109 -31.82 4.60 11.27
N LYS A 110 -30.57 4.85 10.86
CA LYS A 110 -29.88 6.12 11.07
C LYS A 110 -29.70 6.92 9.77
N ASP A 111 -30.23 6.41 8.67
CA ASP A 111 -30.01 6.96 7.33
C ASP A 111 -28.52 7.21 7.00
N VAL A 112 -27.63 6.32 7.47
CA VAL A 112 -26.19 6.39 7.14
C VAL A 112 -25.70 5.10 6.50
N ALA A 113 -24.68 5.22 5.65
CA ALA A 113 -23.91 4.10 5.15
C ALA A 113 -22.42 4.35 5.28
N GLU A 114 -21.69 3.28 5.52
CA GLU A 114 -20.25 3.29 5.60
C GLU A 114 -19.67 2.87 4.26
N ILE A 115 -18.91 3.77 3.64
CA ILE A 115 -18.33 3.59 2.32
C ILE A 115 -16.81 3.67 2.43
N THR A 116 -16.12 2.72 1.84
CA THR A 116 -14.67 2.74 1.67
C THR A 116 -14.36 3.19 0.25
N LEU A 117 -13.65 4.31 0.11
CA LEU A 117 -13.19 4.83 -1.18
C LEU A 117 -11.76 4.42 -1.43
N PHE A 118 -11.50 3.83 -2.59
CA PHE A 118 -10.16 3.51 -3.08
C PHE A 118 -9.73 4.57 -4.08
N PHE A 119 -8.63 5.24 -3.77
CA PHE A 119 -8.05 6.27 -4.61
C PHE A 119 -6.56 6.05 -4.79
N ASN A 120 -6.01 6.59 -5.89
CA ASN A 120 -4.60 6.49 -6.18
C ASN A 120 -3.89 7.74 -5.65
N VAL A 121 -2.97 7.57 -4.69
CA VAL A 121 -2.20 8.67 -4.09
C VAL A 121 -1.39 9.45 -5.13
N ASN A 122 -1.01 8.79 -6.24
CA ASN A 122 -0.25 9.43 -7.31
C ASN A 122 -1.07 10.42 -8.15
N GLY A 123 -2.40 10.44 -8.04
CA GLY A 123 -3.27 11.39 -8.75
C GLY A 123 -3.53 12.68 -8.00
N THR A 124 -3.53 12.64 -6.66
CA THR A 124 -3.99 13.77 -5.82
C THR A 124 -2.91 14.82 -5.55
N ASN A 125 -1.62 14.45 -5.67
CA ASN A 125 -0.50 15.38 -5.44
C ASN A 125 -0.26 16.41 -6.57
N LYS A 126 -1.09 16.42 -7.62
CA LYS A 126 -0.90 17.34 -8.75
C LYS A 126 -1.73 18.63 -8.68
N ASN A 127 -2.71 18.73 -7.76
CA ASN A 127 -3.66 19.85 -7.70
C ASN A 127 -3.52 20.77 -6.48
N LEU A 128 -2.43 20.67 -5.70
CA LEU A 128 -2.18 21.52 -4.52
C LEU A 128 -0.99 22.49 -4.69
N GLN A 129 -0.52 22.74 -5.92
CA GLN A 129 0.58 23.67 -6.19
C GLN A 129 0.32 24.64 -7.36
N SER A 130 -0.92 25.09 -7.56
CA SER A 130 -1.22 26.19 -8.51
C SER A 130 -1.89 27.36 -7.80
#